data_AF-A0A2E2E940-F1
#
_entry.id   AF-A0A2E2E940-F1
#
_cell.length_a   1.000
_cell.length_b   1.000
_cell.length_c   1.000
_cell.angle_alpha   90.00
_cell.angle_beta   90.00
_cell.angle_gamma   90.00
#
_symmetry.space_group_name_H-M   'P 1'
#
loop_
_entity.id
_entity.type
_entity.pdbx_description
1 polymer ?
#
loop_
_entity_poly.entity_id
_entity_poly.type
_entity_poly.pdbx_seq_one_letter_code
_entity_poly.pdbx_strand_id
1 'polypeptide(L)'
;MKLTIERAALLRALNHVQSVVERRNTIPILANVLVEAKDGMLSLNATDMDISIVEKTVAEVSSPGSITAPAHTLYDIVRKLPEGAQVDLDASGGGDRLVLSSGRSRFTLQTLPTEDFPVMTGGDMPHSFDLDSGAMRTLIDRTRFAISTEETRYYLNGIYVHAVTEGDPKLRAVATDGHRLARVEIDLPEGAEAMPGVIIPRKTVAELRKLIEETDGAITISLSETKIRFGFDGAVLISKLIDGTFPDYERVIPTGNDKILKVDRESFSRAVDRVSTIATEKLRAIKLSIDSGQITLSASSQENGTAIEELQVDYDKESIEIGFNARYLMDIADQIESNQAEFHLADAASPTIVRDAEDPGALYVLMPMRV
;
A
#
# COMPACT_ATOMS: atom_id res chain seq x y z
N MET A 1 29.03 0.97 -21.60
CA MET A 1 28.49 0.13 -20.51
C MET A 1 28.67 -1.34 -20.85
N LYS A 2 29.32 -2.09 -19.97
CA LYS A 2 29.43 -3.55 -20.00
C LYS A 2 29.58 -4.08 -18.57
N LEU A 3 28.75 -5.03 -18.17
CA LEU A 3 28.77 -5.63 -16.84
C LEU A 3 28.33 -7.10 -16.88
N THR A 4 28.70 -7.84 -15.83
CA THR A 4 28.19 -9.17 -15.52
C THR A 4 27.55 -9.15 -14.13
N ILE A 5 26.40 -9.79 -13.98
CA ILE A 5 25.64 -9.84 -12.72
C ILE A 5 24.92 -11.18 -12.56
N GLU A 6 24.80 -11.67 -11.32
CA GLU A 6 24.00 -12.85 -11.05
C GLU A 6 22.52 -12.61 -11.37
N ARG A 7 21.87 -13.60 -11.99
CA ARG A 7 20.44 -13.53 -12.32
C ARG A 7 19.58 -13.16 -11.12
N ALA A 8 19.83 -13.73 -9.94
CA ALA A 8 19.02 -13.49 -8.75
C ALA A 8 19.06 -12.02 -8.33
N ALA A 9 20.26 -11.43 -8.28
CA ALA A 9 20.45 -10.03 -7.95
C ALA A 9 19.80 -9.08 -8.97
N LEU A 10 19.94 -9.37 -10.27
CA LEU A 10 19.32 -8.58 -11.33
C LEU A 10 17.79 -8.71 -11.31
N LEU A 11 17.27 -9.92 -11.08
CA LEU A 11 15.82 -10.18 -11.05
C LEU A 11 15.15 -9.46 -9.89
N ARG A 12 15.76 -9.48 -8.69
CA ARG A 12 15.27 -8.75 -7.51
C ARG A 12 15.16 -7.25 -7.82
N ALA A 13 16.26 -6.65 -8.30
CA ALA A 13 16.28 -5.23 -8.60
C ALA A 13 15.30 -4.83 -9.73
N LEU A 14 15.19 -5.66 -10.78
CA LEU A 14 14.20 -5.44 -11.85
C LEU A 14 12.77 -5.56 -11.34
N ASN A 15 12.46 -6.52 -10.45
CA ASN A 15 11.12 -6.72 -9.91
C ASN A 15 10.61 -5.47 -9.20
N HIS A 16 11.47 -4.79 -8.46
CA HIS A 16 11.17 -3.58 -7.71
C HIS A 16 10.95 -2.36 -8.62
N VAL A 17 11.85 -2.09 -9.55
CA VAL A 17 11.72 -0.89 -10.41
C VAL A 17 10.63 -1.03 -11.48
N GLN A 18 10.40 -2.24 -12.02
CA GLN A 18 9.45 -2.40 -13.13
C GLN A 18 8.00 -2.14 -12.73
N SER A 19 7.63 -2.27 -11.44
CA SER A 19 6.22 -2.10 -11.02
C SER A 19 5.72 -0.66 -11.14
N VAL A 20 6.62 0.33 -11.11
CA VAL A 20 6.26 1.73 -11.38
C VAL A 20 5.88 1.96 -12.85
N VAL A 21 6.43 1.15 -13.77
CA VAL A 21 6.23 1.31 -15.21
C VAL A 21 4.83 0.89 -15.62
N GLU A 22 4.01 1.86 -16.01
CA GLU A 22 2.67 1.60 -16.55
C GLU A 22 2.71 0.71 -17.80
N ARG A 23 1.77 -0.24 -17.90
CA ARG A 23 1.68 -1.11 -19.09
C ARG A 23 1.24 -0.36 -20.34
N ARG A 24 0.52 0.75 -20.17
CA ARG A 24 0.05 1.63 -21.25
C ARG A 24 0.69 2.99 -21.07
N ASN A 25 1.73 3.26 -21.84
CA ASN A 25 2.41 4.55 -21.88
C ASN A 25 2.25 5.19 -23.25
N THR A 26 1.88 6.47 -23.27
CA THR A 26 1.88 7.30 -24.50
C THR A 26 3.27 7.87 -24.78
N ILE A 27 4.13 7.95 -23.77
CA ILE A 27 5.51 8.43 -23.85
C ILE A 27 6.46 7.22 -23.80
N PRO A 28 7.14 6.84 -24.90
CA PRO A 28 7.91 5.60 -24.98
C PRO A 28 9.04 5.45 -23.94
N ILE A 29 9.74 6.54 -23.59
CA ILE A 29 10.85 6.48 -22.63
C ILE A 29 10.41 6.06 -21.22
N LEU A 30 9.15 6.34 -20.85
CA LEU A 30 8.59 5.91 -19.55
C LEU A 30 8.31 4.41 -19.49
N ALA A 31 8.33 3.70 -20.63
CA ALA A 31 8.27 2.24 -20.66
C ALA A 31 9.65 1.58 -20.42
N ASN A 32 10.71 2.38 -20.37
CA ASN A 32 12.06 1.90 -20.14
C ASN A 32 12.48 2.05 -18.68
N VAL A 33 13.46 1.24 -18.28
CA VAL A 33 14.29 1.41 -17.11
C VAL A 33 15.62 2.03 -17.54
N LEU A 34 16.11 3.02 -16.81
CA LEU A 34 17.47 3.53 -16.93
C LEU A 34 18.42 2.57 -16.19
N VAL A 35 19.42 2.07 -16.90
CA VAL A 35 20.43 1.12 -16.44
C VAL A 35 21.75 1.86 -16.41
N GLU A 36 22.35 2.04 -15.23
CA GLU A 36 23.64 2.70 -15.07
C GLU A 36 24.62 1.76 -14.34
N ALA A 37 25.79 1.55 -14.92
CA ALA A 37 26.85 0.73 -14.34
C ALA A 37 28.09 1.58 -14.06
N LYS A 38 28.48 1.64 -12.79
CA LYS A 38 29.63 2.42 -12.35
C LYS A 38 30.12 1.95 -10.98
N ASP A 39 31.43 2.05 -10.73
CA ASP A 39 32.02 1.83 -9.40
C ASP A 39 31.65 0.48 -8.75
N GLY A 40 31.57 -0.59 -9.56
CA GLY A 40 31.20 -1.95 -9.10
C GLY A 40 29.72 -2.14 -8.78
N MET A 41 28.87 -1.19 -9.16
CA MET A 41 27.43 -1.20 -8.90
C MET A 41 26.63 -1.07 -10.20
N LEU A 42 25.50 -1.75 -10.24
CA LEU A 42 24.41 -1.52 -11.17
C LEU A 42 23.32 -0.72 -10.45
N SER A 43 22.91 0.40 -11.05
CA SER A 43 21.76 1.19 -10.64
C SER A 43 20.65 1.06 -11.68
N LEU A 44 19.44 0.75 -11.24
CA LEU A 44 18.24 0.72 -12.06
C LEU A 44 17.29 1.83 -11.60
N ASN A 45 16.78 2.63 -12.54
CA ASN A 45 15.80 3.68 -12.25
C ASN A 45 14.59 3.56 -13.18
N ALA A 46 13.40 3.55 -12.60
CA ALA A 46 12.13 3.61 -13.31
C ALA A 46 11.23 4.70 -12.73
N THR A 47 10.40 5.31 -13.57
CA THR A 47 9.55 6.43 -13.17
C THR A 47 8.33 6.56 -14.08
N ASP A 48 7.22 7.00 -13.52
CA ASP A 48 6.00 7.42 -14.24
C ASP A 48 5.80 8.95 -14.17
N MET A 49 6.81 9.68 -13.69
CA MET A 49 6.84 11.11 -13.37
C MET A 49 6.12 11.56 -12.09
N ASP A 50 5.38 10.67 -11.42
CA ASP A 50 4.81 10.90 -10.09
C ASP A 50 5.53 10.12 -9.00
N ILE A 51 6.09 8.97 -9.35
CA ILE A 51 6.94 8.11 -8.54
C ILE A 51 8.22 7.78 -9.32
N SER A 52 9.36 7.75 -8.63
CA SER A 52 10.62 7.21 -9.12
C SER A 52 11.18 6.22 -8.11
N ILE A 53 11.60 5.04 -8.58
CA ILE A 53 12.33 4.06 -7.77
C ILE A 53 13.71 3.91 -8.38
N VAL A 54 14.72 4.07 -7.54
CA VAL A 54 16.11 3.75 -7.84
C VAL A 54 16.55 2.60 -6.97
N GLU A 55 17.09 1.54 -7.55
CA GLU A 55 17.69 0.44 -6.80
C GLU A 55 19.11 0.16 -7.26
N LYS A 56 19.99 -0.08 -6.29
CA LYS A 56 21.39 -0.39 -6.51
C LYS A 56 21.70 -1.82 -6.08
N THR A 57 22.51 -2.49 -6.88
CA THR A 57 22.98 -3.84 -6.60
C THR A 57 24.42 -4.00 -7.08
N VAL A 58 25.17 -4.91 -6.46
CA VAL A 58 26.57 -5.18 -6.83
C VAL A 58 26.64 -5.87 -8.19
N ALA A 59 27.60 -5.47 -9.01
CA ALA A 59 27.84 -6.08 -10.33
C ALA A 59 29.33 -6.00 -10.72
N GLU A 60 29.79 -6.94 -11.54
CA GLU A 60 31.12 -6.90 -12.13
C GLU A 60 31.12 -5.93 -13.33
N VAL A 61 31.47 -4.68 -13.08
CA VAL A 61 31.49 -3.64 -14.12
C VAL A 61 32.84 -3.64 -14.85
N SER A 62 32.84 -4.08 -16.11
CA SER A 62 34.03 -4.07 -16.97
C SER A 62 34.19 -2.76 -17.77
N SER A 63 33.08 -2.10 -18.09
CA SER A 63 33.08 -0.78 -18.74
C SER A 63 31.91 0.05 -18.19
N PRO A 64 32.17 1.21 -17.56
CA PRO A 64 31.10 2.04 -17.02
C PRO A 64 30.22 2.62 -18.14
N GLY A 65 29.05 3.12 -17.75
CA GLY A 65 28.15 3.87 -18.62
C GLY A 65 26.69 3.59 -18.32
N SER A 66 25.81 4.22 -19.10
CA SER A 66 24.37 4.13 -18.94
C SER A 66 23.68 3.78 -20.27
N ILE A 67 22.48 3.22 -20.16
CA ILE A 67 21.56 2.96 -21.28
C ILE A 67 20.12 2.86 -20.75
N THR A 68 19.12 2.98 -21.61
CA THR A 68 17.74 2.62 -21.23
C THR A 68 17.30 1.33 -21.90
N ALA A 69 16.40 0.56 -21.29
CA ALA A 69 15.87 -0.66 -21.90
C ALA A 69 14.40 -0.88 -21.52
N PRO A 70 13.56 -1.54 -22.35
CA PRO A 70 12.17 -1.79 -22.01
C PRO A 70 12.04 -2.62 -20.72
N ALA A 71 11.46 -2.03 -19.67
CA ALA A 71 11.54 -2.56 -18.31
C ALA A 71 10.88 -3.95 -18.18
N HIS A 72 9.62 -4.05 -18.64
CA HIS A 72 8.84 -5.29 -18.60
C HIS A 72 9.50 -6.41 -19.41
N THR A 73 10.01 -6.10 -20.61
CA THR A 73 10.68 -7.08 -21.47
C THR A 73 11.98 -7.57 -20.84
N LEU A 74 12.80 -6.66 -20.28
CA LEU A 74 14.04 -7.01 -19.60
C LEU A 74 13.77 -7.90 -18.38
N TYR A 75 12.80 -7.53 -17.55
CA TYR A 75 12.34 -8.34 -16.41
C TYR A 75 11.88 -9.73 -16.85
N ASP A 76 11.02 -9.84 -17.86
CA ASP A 76 10.49 -11.12 -18.33
C ASP A 76 11.58 -12.03 -18.92
N ILE A 77 12.59 -11.46 -19.59
CA ILE A 77 13.75 -12.21 -20.07
C ILE A 77 14.51 -12.79 -18.86
N VAL A 78 14.92 -11.94 -17.91
CA VAL A 78 15.74 -12.35 -16.76
C VAL A 78 15.00 -13.39 -15.90
N ARG A 79 13.70 -13.21 -15.68
CA ARG A 79 12.86 -14.15 -14.94
C ARG A 79 12.85 -15.55 -15.56
N LYS A 80 12.90 -15.65 -16.89
CA LYS A 80 12.88 -16.92 -17.63
C LYS A 80 14.25 -17.58 -17.79
N LEU A 81 15.34 -16.92 -17.39
CA LEU A 81 16.67 -17.53 -17.38
C LEU A 81 16.77 -18.62 -16.30
N PRO A 82 17.65 -19.63 -16.48
CA PRO A 82 17.89 -20.65 -15.47
C PRO A 82 18.41 -20.06 -14.14
N GLU A 83 18.06 -20.69 -13.02
CA GLU A 83 18.61 -20.33 -11.71
C GLU A 83 20.13 -20.48 -11.67
N GLY A 84 20.81 -19.61 -10.90
CA GLY A 84 22.27 -19.57 -10.82
C GLY A 84 22.99 -19.03 -12.07
N ALA A 85 22.26 -18.59 -13.10
CA ALA A 85 22.88 -18.05 -14.30
C ALA A 85 23.58 -16.69 -14.06
N GLN A 86 24.67 -16.46 -14.79
CA GLN A 86 25.31 -15.15 -14.94
C GLN A 86 24.72 -14.43 -16.15
N VAL A 87 24.45 -13.13 -15.99
CA VAL A 87 23.85 -12.29 -17.02
C VAL A 87 24.85 -11.22 -17.45
N ASP A 88 25.24 -11.25 -18.71
CA ASP A 88 26.06 -10.22 -19.33
C ASP A 88 25.17 -9.18 -20.00
N LEU A 89 25.36 -7.91 -19.63
CA LEU A 89 24.73 -6.76 -20.28
C LEU A 89 25.80 -5.95 -21.01
N ASP A 90 25.66 -5.83 -22.34
CA ASP A 90 26.62 -5.14 -23.20
C ASP A 90 25.90 -4.10 -24.08
N ALA A 91 26.32 -2.84 -23.94
CA ALA A 91 25.83 -1.71 -24.72
C ALA A 91 26.96 -1.01 -25.50
N SER A 92 28.08 -1.70 -25.78
CA SER A 92 29.23 -1.11 -26.48
C SER A 92 28.95 -0.77 -27.97
N GLY A 93 27.80 -1.16 -28.51
CA GLY A 93 27.43 -1.02 -29.92
C GLY A 93 26.87 0.34 -30.35
N GLY A 94 27.14 1.43 -29.61
CA GLY A 94 26.70 2.78 -29.99
C GLY A 94 25.41 3.27 -29.31
N GLY A 95 24.97 2.64 -28.21
CA GLY A 95 23.88 3.16 -27.38
C GLY A 95 22.45 2.84 -27.84
N ASP A 96 22.26 2.42 -29.10
CA ASP A 96 20.94 2.09 -29.69
C ASP A 96 20.40 0.69 -29.33
N ARG A 97 21.27 -0.17 -28.79
CA ARG A 97 20.95 -1.56 -28.48
C ARG A 97 21.60 -2.01 -27.19
N LEU A 98 20.82 -2.68 -26.35
CA LEU A 98 21.31 -3.44 -25.21
C LEU A 98 21.31 -4.92 -25.58
N VAL A 99 22.48 -5.55 -25.51
CA VAL A 99 22.63 -6.99 -25.68
C VAL A 99 22.67 -7.65 -24.32
N LEU A 100 21.73 -8.58 -24.08
CA LEU A 100 21.73 -9.46 -22.91
C LEU A 100 22.17 -10.86 -23.34
N SER A 101 23.19 -11.42 -22.70
CA SER A 101 23.64 -12.80 -22.92
C SER A 101 23.67 -13.58 -21.60
N SER A 102 23.30 -14.85 -21.66
CA SER A 102 23.37 -15.77 -20.51
C SER A 102 23.44 -17.21 -21.04
N GLY A 103 24.59 -17.86 -20.86
CA GLY A 103 24.85 -19.18 -21.43
C GLY A 103 24.70 -19.18 -22.96
N ARG A 104 23.72 -19.93 -23.48
CA ARG A 104 23.44 -20.03 -24.92
C ARG A 104 22.35 -19.07 -25.41
N SER A 105 21.78 -18.28 -24.51
CA SER A 105 20.73 -17.32 -24.84
C SER A 105 21.34 -15.95 -25.12
N ARG A 106 20.88 -15.29 -26.17
CA ARG A 106 21.27 -13.93 -26.55
C ARG A 106 20.05 -13.15 -27.02
N PHE A 107 19.84 -11.99 -26.41
CA PHE A 107 18.75 -11.07 -26.73
C PHE A 107 19.33 -9.71 -27.09
N THR A 108 18.67 -9.01 -28.01
CA THR A 108 19.02 -7.64 -28.39
C THR A 108 17.79 -6.78 -28.24
N LEU A 109 17.83 -5.83 -27.30
CA LEU A 109 16.74 -4.90 -27.02
C LEU A 109 17.04 -3.55 -27.69
N GLN A 110 16.01 -2.96 -28.30
CA GLN A 110 16.10 -1.56 -28.74
C GLN A 110 16.04 -0.66 -27.51
N THR A 111 16.81 0.41 -27.55
CA THR A 111 16.96 1.34 -26.44
C THR A 111 16.56 2.74 -26.88
N LEU A 112 16.50 3.65 -25.92
CA LEU A 112 16.28 5.07 -26.17
C LEU A 112 17.43 5.88 -25.52
N PRO A 113 17.71 7.09 -26.02
CA PRO A 113 18.75 7.96 -25.47
C PRO A 113 18.57 8.19 -23.96
N THR A 114 19.67 8.17 -23.22
CA THR A 114 19.63 8.38 -21.76
C THR A 114 19.28 9.81 -21.39
N GLU A 115 19.61 10.80 -22.23
CA GLU A 115 19.21 12.20 -22.03
C GLU A 115 17.69 12.43 -22.05
N ASP A 116 16.92 11.54 -22.67
CA ASP A 116 15.46 11.63 -22.72
C ASP A 116 14.82 11.08 -21.43
N PHE A 117 15.58 10.37 -20.58
CA PHE A 117 15.04 9.77 -19.37
C PHE A 117 14.80 10.84 -18.29
N PRO A 118 13.56 10.95 -17.75
CA PRO A 118 13.24 12.02 -16.82
C PRO A 118 13.93 11.79 -15.47
N VAL A 119 14.56 12.86 -14.97
CA VAL A 119 15.20 12.86 -13.65
C VAL A 119 14.23 13.43 -12.63
N MET A 120 13.77 12.59 -11.70
CA MET A 120 13.01 13.05 -10.54
C MET A 120 13.98 13.39 -9.41
N THR A 121 14.25 14.68 -9.19
CA THR A 121 15.09 15.13 -8.09
C THR A 121 14.28 15.23 -6.80
N GLY A 122 14.92 14.92 -5.67
CA GLY A 122 14.31 15.06 -4.35
C GLY A 122 13.95 16.52 -4.01
N GLY A 123 14.77 17.48 -4.43
CA GLY A 123 14.64 18.87 -3.99
C GLY A 123 15.04 19.05 -2.53
N ASP A 124 14.68 20.18 -1.95
CA ASP A 124 14.83 20.43 -0.52
C ASP A 124 13.74 19.66 0.25
N MET A 125 14.15 18.91 1.27
CA MET A 125 13.29 18.09 2.12
C MET A 125 13.66 18.40 3.58
N PRO A 126 13.06 19.47 4.16
CA PRO A 126 13.50 20.00 5.45
C PRO A 126 13.20 19.08 6.63
N HIS A 127 12.27 18.13 6.47
CA HIS A 127 11.93 17.14 7.49
C HIS A 127 12.56 15.81 7.15
N SER A 128 13.27 15.21 8.10
CA SER A 128 13.82 13.88 7.95
C SER A 128 13.85 13.15 9.29
N PHE A 129 13.42 11.90 9.29
CA PHE A 129 13.42 11.02 10.46
C PHE A 129 13.53 9.56 9.99
N ASP A 130 13.91 8.67 10.90
CA ASP A 130 13.99 7.24 10.64
C ASP A 130 12.79 6.51 11.26
N LEU A 131 12.30 5.49 10.58
CA LEU A 131 11.23 4.63 11.07
C LEU A 131 11.54 3.17 10.77
N ASP A 132 11.30 2.27 11.73
CA ASP A 132 11.44 0.83 11.50
C ASP A 132 10.53 0.33 10.37
N SER A 133 11.04 -0.58 9.53
CA SER A 133 10.30 -1.13 8.40
C SER A 133 9.04 -1.88 8.83
N GLY A 134 9.05 -2.53 9.99
CA GLY A 134 7.88 -3.18 10.60
C GLY A 134 6.81 -2.18 11.02
N ALA A 135 7.23 -1.05 11.61
CA ALA A 135 6.30 0.02 11.95
C ALA A 135 5.66 0.66 10.70
N MET A 136 6.44 0.90 9.64
CA MET A 136 5.89 1.38 8.36
C MET A 136 4.95 0.36 7.71
N ARG A 137 5.29 -0.94 7.73
CA ARG A 137 4.40 -2.01 7.26
C ARG A 137 3.07 -2.00 8.01
N THR A 138 3.12 -1.85 9.34
CA THR A 138 1.93 -1.77 10.19
C THR A 138 1.03 -0.59 9.80
N LEU A 139 1.60 0.61 9.66
CA LEU A 139 0.84 1.80 9.23
C LEU A 139 0.18 1.60 7.87
N ILE A 140 0.89 1.01 6.90
CA ILE A 140 0.38 0.80 5.55
C ILE A 140 -0.68 -0.30 5.51
N ASP A 141 -0.39 -1.50 6.01
CA ASP A 141 -1.26 -2.67 5.86
C ASP A 141 -2.61 -2.43 6.54
N ARG A 142 -2.59 -1.81 7.72
CA ARG A 142 -3.77 -1.53 8.53
C ARG A 142 -4.55 -0.29 8.10
N THR A 143 -4.11 0.44 7.07
CA THR A 143 -4.88 1.60 6.55
C THR A 143 -5.18 1.52 5.05
N ARG A 144 -4.32 0.89 4.23
CA ARG A 144 -4.40 0.99 2.76
C ARG A 144 -5.70 0.48 2.15
N PHE A 145 -6.39 -0.45 2.82
CA PHE A 145 -7.66 -1.01 2.33
C PHE A 145 -8.79 0.03 2.31
N ALA A 146 -8.68 1.08 3.14
CA ALA A 146 -9.66 2.16 3.23
C ALA A 146 -9.34 3.34 2.27
N ILE A 147 -8.29 3.25 1.44
CA ILE A 147 -8.00 4.30 0.44
C ILE A 147 -9.06 4.28 -0.67
N SER A 148 -9.56 5.46 -1.05
CA SER A 148 -10.49 5.61 -2.16
C SER A 148 -9.87 5.17 -3.49
N THR A 149 -10.71 4.61 -4.36
CA THR A 149 -10.38 4.34 -5.77
C THR A 149 -11.13 5.26 -6.73
N GLU A 150 -11.89 6.22 -6.21
CA GLU A 150 -12.67 7.17 -7.00
C GLU A 150 -11.83 8.37 -7.43
N GLU A 151 -11.87 8.72 -8.72
CA GLU A 151 -11.07 9.83 -9.27
C GLU A 151 -11.59 11.22 -8.88
N THR A 152 -12.89 11.35 -8.58
CA THR A 152 -13.53 12.65 -8.28
C THR A 152 -13.10 13.23 -6.93
N ARG A 153 -12.76 12.38 -5.96
CA ARG A 153 -12.32 12.75 -4.61
C ARG A 153 -10.83 12.43 -4.43
N TYR A 154 -10.00 13.01 -5.29
CA TYR A 154 -8.59 12.66 -5.38
C TYR A 154 -7.79 12.80 -4.06
N TYR A 155 -8.17 13.71 -3.15
CA TYR A 155 -7.57 13.85 -1.83
C TYR A 155 -7.82 12.64 -0.89
N LEU A 156 -8.71 11.72 -1.27
CA LEU A 156 -8.93 10.44 -0.60
C LEU A 156 -8.14 9.28 -1.24
N ASN A 157 -7.43 9.53 -2.35
CA ASN A 157 -6.69 8.50 -3.10
C ASN A 157 -5.28 8.29 -2.54
N GLY A 158 -5.12 8.40 -1.23
CA GLY A 158 -3.87 8.22 -0.51
C GLY A 158 -4.07 7.98 0.99
N ILE A 159 -2.95 7.81 1.70
CA ILE A 159 -2.93 7.78 3.17
C ILE A 159 -2.48 9.15 3.66
N TYR A 160 -3.27 9.76 4.53
CA TYR A 160 -2.89 10.95 5.26
C TYR A 160 -1.98 10.58 6.43
N VAL A 161 -0.74 11.05 6.40
CA VAL A 161 0.25 10.82 7.45
C VAL A 161 0.61 12.16 8.08
N HIS A 162 0.50 12.24 9.40
CA HIS A 162 0.84 13.45 10.15
C HIS A 162 1.29 13.15 11.58
N ALA A 163 2.04 14.07 12.16
CA ALA A 163 2.34 14.04 13.58
C ALA A 163 1.14 14.56 14.40
N VAL A 164 0.93 13.94 15.55
CA VAL A 164 0.08 14.42 16.63
C VAL A 164 1.01 14.69 17.80
N THR A 165 1.15 15.95 18.21
CA THR A 165 2.14 16.36 19.23
C THR A 165 1.51 16.76 20.56
N GLU A 166 0.20 16.98 20.60
CA GLU A 166 -0.53 17.26 21.83
C GLU A 166 -0.84 15.97 22.58
N GLY A 167 -0.52 15.93 23.88
CA GLY A 167 -0.77 14.75 24.72
C GLY A 167 0.33 13.69 24.59
N ASP A 168 -0.04 12.49 24.13
CA ASP A 168 0.89 11.40 23.84
C ASP A 168 1.31 11.47 22.37
N PRO A 169 2.56 11.85 22.04
CA PRO A 169 2.93 12.10 20.66
C PRO A 169 2.89 10.85 19.78
N LYS A 170 2.16 10.92 18.66
CA LYS A 170 2.00 9.81 17.71
C LYS A 170 2.30 10.23 16.28
N LEU A 171 2.84 9.29 15.50
CA LEU A 171 2.74 9.33 14.04
C LEU A 171 1.45 8.60 13.65
N ARG A 172 0.55 9.32 12.96
CA ARG A 172 -0.79 8.82 12.63
C ARG A 172 -0.94 8.67 11.13
N ALA A 173 -1.44 7.51 10.70
CA ALA A 173 -1.86 7.23 9.34
C ALA A 173 -3.38 7.10 9.27
N VAL A 174 -4.01 7.78 8.31
CA VAL A 174 -5.46 7.79 8.11
C VAL A 174 -5.81 7.57 6.64
N ALA A 175 -6.74 6.66 6.38
CA ALA A 175 -7.31 6.45 5.05
C ALA A 175 -8.82 6.33 5.13
N THR A 176 -9.53 6.88 4.14
CA THR A 176 -10.99 6.75 4.02
C THR A 176 -11.45 6.86 2.57
N ASP A 177 -12.50 6.12 2.22
CA ASP A 177 -13.21 6.20 0.94
C ASP A 177 -14.57 6.94 1.07
N GLY A 178 -14.85 7.46 2.27
CA GLY A 178 -16.13 8.08 2.66
C GLY A 178 -17.21 7.09 3.12
N HIS A 179 -16.98 5.78 3.02
CA HIS A 179 -17.87 4.74 3.57
C HIS A 179 -17.25 4.03 4.77
N ARG A 180 -15.93 4.05 4.86
CA ARG A 180 -15.15 3.52 5.97
C ARG A 180 -13.90 4.35 6.20
N LEU A 181 -13.35 4.28 7.39
CA LEU A 181 -12.11 4.95 7.76
C LEU A 181 -11.23 4.00 8.58
N ALA A 182 -9.93 4.05 8.34
CA ALA A 182 -8.91 3.41 9.16
C ALA A 182 -7.99 4.49 9.72
N ARG A 183 -7.76 4.48 11.03
CA ARG A 183 -6.79 5.32 11.74
C ARG A 183 -5.84 4.39 12.49
N VAL A 184 -4.55 4.51 12.22
CA VAL A 184 -3.51 3.72 12.88
C VAL A 184 -2.45 4.67 13.41
N GLU A 185 -2.00 4.40 14.62
CA GLU A 185 -1.06 5.23 15.37
C GLU A 185 0.10 4.39 15.87
N ILE A 186 1.29 4.98 15.80
CA ILE A 186 2.50 4.48 16.44
C ILE A 186 3.15 5.62 17.21
N ASP A 187 4.08 5.31 18.10
CA ASP A 187 4.87 6.33 18.78
C ASP A 187 5.58 7.23 17.77
N LEU A 188 5.56 8.54 18.03
CA LEU A 188 6.15 9.52 17.14
C LEU A 188 7.68 9.33 17.08
N PRO A 189 8.25 9.08 15.88
CA PRO A 189 9.70 8.98 15.74
C PRO A 189 10.39 10.32 16.03
N GLU A 190 11.58 10.27 16.59
CA GLU A 190 12.40 11.46 16.83
C GLU A 190 12.66 12.21 15.51
N GLY A 191 12.41 13.52 15.50
CA GLY A 191 12.58 14.38 14.33
C GLY A 191 11.32 14.51 13.44
N ALA A 192 10.26 13.76 13.73
CA ALA A 192 8.99 13.86 13.01
C ALA A 192 8.04 14.95 13.55
N GLU A 193 8.37 15.62 14.67
CA GLU A 193 7.46 16.51 15.41
C GLU A 193 6.98 17.71 14.57
N ALA A 194 7.86 18.21 13.70
CA ALA A 194 7.57 19.37 12.85
C ALA A 194 7.03 18.98 11.46
N MET A 195 6.80 17.69 11.18
CA MET A 195 6.37 17.28 9.84
C MET A 195 4.99 17.85 9.51
N PRO A 196 4.79 18.41 8.30
CA PRO A 196 3.44 18.74 7.84
C PRO A 196 2.61 17.46 7.69
N GLY A 197 1.29 17.61 7.77
CA GLY A 197 0.39 16.56 7.32
C GLY A 197 0.47 16.40 5.81
N VAL A 198 0.70 15.17 5.34
CA VAL A 198 0.91 14.86 3.92
C VAL A 198 0.02 13.72 3.48
N ILE A 199 -0.40 13.72 2.21
CA ILE A 199 -1.20 12.63 1.62
C ILE A 199 -0.33 11.84 0.65
N ILE A 200 0.04 10.62 1.04
CA ILE A 200 0.88 9.72 0.25
C ILE A 200 -0.02 8.99 -0.78
N PRO A 201 0.20 9.15 -2.10
CA PRO A 201 -0.67 8.56 -3.11
C PRO A 201 -0.78 7.03 -3.02
N ARG A 202 -1.94 6.48 -3.38
CA ARG A 202 -2.22 5.04 -3.35
C ARG A 202 -1.16 4.19 -4.06
N LYS A 203 -0.69 4.63 -5.24
CA LYS A 203 0.35 3.92 -5.99
C LYS A 203 1.67 3.91 -5.23
N THR A 204 2.05 5.04 -4.64
CA THR A 204 3.24 5.18 -3.78
C THR A 204 3.18 4.25 -2.58
N VAL A 205 2.03 4.17 -1.92
CA VAL A 205 1.79 3.23 -0.81
C VAL A 205 1.99 1.78 -1.26
N ALA A 206 1.45 1.41 -2.43
CA ALA A 206 1.60 0.05 -2.96
C ALA A 206 3.05 -0.30 -3.31
N GLU A 207 3.77 0.61 -3.96
CA GLU A 207 5.18 0.42 -4.32
C GLU A 207 6.06 0.37 -3.07
N LEU A 208 5.88 1.31 -2.13
CA LEU A 208 6.63 1.30 -0.86
C LEU A 208 6.40 0.00 -0.10
N ARG A 209 5.15 -0.45 0.02
CA ARG A 209 4.83 -1.69 0.74
C ARG A 209 5.51 -2.91 0.13
N LYS A 210 5.60 -2.98 -1.19
CA LYS A 210 6.30 -4.06 -1.89
C LYS A 210 7.81 -4.02 -1.64
N LEU A 211 8.41 -2.83 -1.68
CA LEU A 211 9.85 -2.67 -1.46
C LEU A 211 10.28 -3.05 -0.04
N ILE A 212 9.48 -2.71 0.97
CA ILE A 212 9.82 -2.93 2.38
C ILE A 212 9.45 -4.34 2.89
N GLU A 213 8.92 -5.22 2.04
CA GLU A 213 8.61 -6.61 2.41
C GLU A 213 9.89 -7.40 2.75
N GLU A 214 10.96 -7.15 2.00
CA GLU A 214 12.26 -7.84 2.14
C GLU A 214 13.28 -7.03 2.95
N THR A 215 12.85 -5.92 3.57
CA THR A 215 13.72 -4.98 4.29
C THR A 215 13.60 -5.16 5.80
N ASP A 216 14.73 -5.40 6.44
CA ASP A 216 14.89 -5.41 7.89
C ASP A 216 15.64 -4.14 8.34
N GLY A 217 15.05 -3.37 9.26
CA GLY A 217 15.69 -2.19 9.85
C GLY A 217 15.03 -0.86 9.47
N ALA A 218 15.81 0.21 9.50
CA ALA A 218 15.30 1.58 9.41
C ALA A 218 15.07 2.05 7.96
N ILE A 219 13.96 2.74 7.76
CA ILE A 219 13.61 3.52 6.59
C ILE A 219 13.86 4.99 6.92
N THR A 220 14.75 5.64 6.19
CA THR A 220 14.90 7.09 6.26
C THR A 220 13.81 7.75 5.44
N ILE A 221 12.95 8.50 6.12
CA ILE A 221 11.85 9.26 5.52
C ILE A 221 12.28 10.71 5.47
N SER A 222 12.30 11.31 4.27
CA SER A 222 12.54 12.73 4.09
C SER A 222 11.39 13.33 3.30
N LEU A 223 10.87 14.49 3.69
CA LEU A 223 9.71 15.08 3.03
C LEU A 223 9.69 16.61 3.03
N SER A 224 8.94 17.14 2.08
CA SER A 224 8.47 18.52 1.99
C SER A 224 6.95 18.52 1.84
N GLU A 225 6.34 19.68 1.60
CA GLU A 225 4.89 19.77 1.34
C GLU A 225 4.47 19.10 0.02
N THR A 226 5.40 18.89 -0.92
CA THR A 226 5.08 18.43 -2.29
C THR A 226 5.68 17.08 -2.64
N LYS A 227 6.66 16.59 -1.88
CA LYS A 227 7.38 15.34 -2.15
C LYS A 227 7.70 14.59 -0.88
N ILE A 228 7.80 13.27 -1.02
CA ILE A 228 8.30 12.36 0.00
C ILE A 228 9.35 11.42 -0.60
N ARG A 229 10.35 11.08 0.20
CA ARG A 229 11.41 10.14 -0.14
C ARG A 229 11.54 9.10 0.97
N PHE A 230 11.63 7.84 0.55
CA PHE A 230 11.94 6.70 1.41
C PHE A 230 13.27 6.11 0.94
N GLY A 231 14.25 5.99 1.84
CA GLY A 231 15.55 5.37 1.57
C GLY A 231 15.82 4.21 2.52
N PHE A 232 16.22 3.06 1.97
CA PHE A 232 16.51 1.82 2.71
C PHE A 232 17.23 0.82 1.78
N ASP A 233 18.09 -0.05 2.30
CA ASP A 233 18.69 -1.21 1.59
C ASP A 233 19.13 -1.01 0.13
N GLY A 234 19.77 0.13 -0.18
CA GLY A 234 20.23 0.44 -1.53
C GLY A 234 19.13 0.84 -2.52
N ALA A 235 17.88 0.96 -2.04
CA ALA A 235 16.73 1.48 -2.75
C ALA A 235 16.36 2.89 -2.28
N VAL A 236 15.83 3.69 -3.21
CA VAL A 236 15.28 5.01 -2.95
C VAL A 236 13.97 5.13 -3.74
N LEU A 237 12.87 5.36 -3.03
CA LEU A 237 11.59 5.74 -3.62
C LEU A 237 11.37 7.23 -3.41
N ILE A 238 11.11 7.98 -4.49
CA ILE A 238 10.69 9.38 -4.44
C ILE A 238 9.29 9.46 -5.04
N SER A 239 8.40 10.23 -4.41
CA SER A 239 7.05 10.44 -4.93
C SER A 239 6.57 11.88 -4.69
N LYS A 240 5.75 12.38 -5.61
CA LYS A 240 4.90 13.55 -5.35
C LYS A 240 3.86 13.21 -4.30
N LEU A 241 3.47 14.20 -3.51
CA LEU A 241 2.33 14.13 -2.61
C LEU A 241 1.06 14.58 -3.32
N ILE A 242 -0.10 14.16 -2.82
CA ILE A 242 -1.37 14.67 -3.32
C ILE A 242 -1.54 16.12 -2.83
N ASP A 243 -1.66 17.05 -3.77
CA ASP A 243 -1.92 18.46 -3.49
C ASP A 243 -3.40 18.67 -3.15
N GLY A 244 -3.73 18.52 -1.86
CA GLY A 244 -5.09 18.71 -1.36
C GLY A 244 -5.15 18.66 0.17
N THR A 245 -6.23 19.22 0.73
CA THR A 245 -6.49 19.16 2.17
C THR A 245 -7.25 17.89 2.50
N PHE A 246 -6.67 17.03 3.35
CA PHE A 246 -7.39 15.88 3.86
C PHE A 246 -8.55 16.34 4.76
N PRO A 247 -9.74 15.71 4.70
CA PRO A 247 -10.87 16.13 5.51
C PRO A 247 -10.56 16.09 7.02
N ASP A 248 -11.27 16.91 7.78
CA ASP A 248 -11.28 16.84 9.25
C ASP A 248 -11.97 15.54 9.71
N TYR A 249 -11.19 14.47 9.74
CA TYR A 249 -11.66 13.12 9.95
C TYR A 249 -12.01 12.84 11.42
N GLU A 250 -11.50 13.62 12.38
CA GLU A 250 -11.84 13.41 13.79
C GLU A 250 -13.35 13.62 14.02
N ARG A 251 -13.98 14.49 13.23
CA ARG A 251 -15.43 14.74 13.28
C ARG A 251 -16.29 13.54 12.87
N VAL A 252 -15.74 12.57 12.13
CA VAL A 252 -16.48 11.36 11.73
C VAL A 252 -16.26 10.19 12.69
N ILE A 253 -15.29 10.30 13.61
CA ILE A 253 -15.04 9.27 14.63
C ILE A 253 -15.99 9.53 15.81
N PRO A 254 -16.98 8.65 16.07
CA PRO A 254 -17.97 8.90 17.11
C PRO A 254 -17.37 8.68 18.51
N THR A 255 -17.73 9.52 19.47
CA THR A 255 -17.26 9.42 20.87
C THR A 255 -18.32 8.92 21.84
N GLY A 256 -19.59 8.83 21.39
CA GLY A 256 -20.75 8.51 22.22
C GLY A 256 -21.32 7.10 22.04
N ASN A 257 -20.61 6.19 21.39
CA ASN A 257 -21.11 4.83 21.13
C ASN A 257 -21.09 4.01 22.42
N ASP A 258 -22.28 3.70 22.93
CA ASP A 258 -22.53 3.14 24.27
C ASP A 258 -22.89 1.65 24.27
N LYS A 259 -23.06 1.06 23.08
CA LYS A 259 -23.38 -0.36 22.87
C LYS A 259 -22.13 -1.09 22.40
N ILE A 260 -21.53 -1.89 23.27
CA ILE A 260 -20.32 -2.66 22.96
C ILE A 260 -20.72 -4.10 22.68
N LEU A 261 -20.50 -4.54 21.44
CA LEU A 261 -20.64 -5.92 20.99
C LEU A 261 -19.25 -6.51 20.84
N LYS A 262 -18.97 -7.65 21.47
CA LYS A 262 -17.72 -8.38 21.25
C LYS A 262 -17.99 -9.70 20.55
N VAL A 263 -17.21 -9.96 19.50
CA VAL A 263 -17.33 -11.17 18.68
C VAL A 263 -16.01 -11.90 18.56
N ASP A 264 -16.06 -13.22 18.44
CA ASP A 264 -14.92 -14.00 17.97
C ASP A 264 -14.65 -13.65 16.50
N ARG A 265 -13.46 -13.11 16.23
CA ARG A 265 -13.07 -12.55 14.93
C ARG A 265 -13.17 -13.58 13.81
N GLU A 266 -12.65 -14.78 14.03
CA GLU A 266 -12.59 -15.82 13.00
C GLU A 266 -13.99 -16.36 12.67
N SER A 267 -14.79 -16.65 13.71
CA SER A 267 -16.16 -17.12 13.54
C SER A 267 -17.03 -16.08 12.85
N PHE A 268 -16.91 -14.81 13.27
CA PHE A 268 -17.63 -13.70 12.66
C PHE A 268 -17.26 -13.49 11.19
N SER A 269 -15.96 -13.40 10.87
CA SER A 269 -15.49 -13.21 9.49
C SER A 269 -15.98 -14.32 8.56
N ARG A 270 -15.86 -15.60 8.99
CA ARG A 270 -16.33 -16.75 8.22
C ARG A 270 -17.85 -16.76 8.01
N ALA A 271 -18.63 -16.32 9.00
CA ALA A 271 -20.08 -16.22 8.87
C ALA A 271 -20.50 -15.09 7.93
N VAL A 272 -19.84 -13.92 8.02
CA VAL A 272 -20.05 -12.80 7.09
C VAL A 272 -19.75 -13.26 5.65
N ASP A 273 -18.63 -13.96 5.42
CA ASP A 273 -18.26 -14.49 4.10
C ASP A 273 -19.34 -15.43 3.54
N ARG A 274 -19.77 -16.44 4.33
CA ARG A 274 -20.83 -17.38 3.95
C ARG A 274 -22.16 -16.67 3.63
N VAL A 275 -22.63 -15.81 4.54
CA VAL A 275 -23.92 -15.11 4.37
C VAL A 275 -23.88 -14.16 3.17
N SER A 276 -22.74 -13.49 2.95
CA SER A 276 -22.59 -12.55 1.83
C SER A 276 -22.57 -13.21 0.45
N THR A 277 -22.38 -14.53 0.36
CA THR A 277 -22.38 -15.29 -0.90
C THR A 277 -23.71 -15.19 -1.66
N ILE A 278 -24.82 -14.96 -0.94
CA ILE A 278 -26.15 -14.75 -1.56
C ILE A 278 -26.31 -13.32 -2.10
N ALA A 279 -25.62 -12.34 -1.50
CA ALA A 279 -25.76 -10.95 -1.87
C ALA A 279 -25.19 -10.68 -3.27
N THR A 280 -25.83 -9.77 -4.00
CA THR A 280 -25.32 -9.37 -5.32
C THR A 280 -24.01 -8.60 -5.18
N GLU A 281 -23.11 -8.74 -6.17
CA GLU A 281 -21.80 -8.09 -6.15
C GLU A 281 -21.86 -6.57 -5.96
N LYS A 282 -22.97 -5.94 -6.36
CA LYS A 282 -23.12 -4.48 -6.39
C LYS A 282 -23.38 -3.87 -5.01
N LEU A 283 -24.12 -4.56 -4.14
CA LEU A 283 -24.52 -4.01 -2.83
C LEU A 283 -23.81 -4.72 -1.67
N ARG A 284 -23.63 -6.05 -1.77
CA ARG A 284 -23.06 -6.90 -0.70
C ARG A 284 -23.56 -6.54 0.71
N ALA A 285 -24.83 -6.16 0.83
CA ALA A 285 -25.38 -5.68 2.08
C ALA A 285 -25.69 -6.86 3.01
N ILE A 286 -25.27 -6.75 4.27
CA ILE A 286 -25.54 -7.72 5.33
C ILE A 286 -26.21 -6.99 6.49
N LYS A 287 -27.32 -7.54 6.98
CA LYS A 287 -28.02 -7.06 8.16
C LYS A 287 -27.55 -7.85 9.38
N LEU A 288 -27.18 -7.11 10.43
CA LEU A 288 -26.84 -7.62 11.74
C LEU A 288 -28.03 -7.31 12.67
N SER A 289 -28.79 -8.32 13.07
CA SER A 289 -29.76 -8.22 14.15
C SER A 289 -29.07 -8.66 15.44
N ILE A 290 -28.79 -7.72 16.34
CA ILE A 290 -28.01 -7.93 17.57
C ILE A 290 -28.97 -7.93 18.75
N ASP A 291 -28.94 -9.01 19.52
CA ASP A 291 -29.72 -9.25 20.74
C ASP A 291 -28.78 -9.66 21.89
N SER A 292 -29.31 -9.73 23.12
CA SER A 292 -28.50 -10.14 24.28
C SER A 292 -27.93 -11.56 24.07
N GLY A 293 -26.60 -11.68 24.06
CA GLY A 293 -25.87 -12.94 23.84
C GLY A 293 -25.83 -13.48 22.40
N GLN A 294 -26.50 -12.84 21.43
CA GLN A 294 -26.63 -13.39 20.07
C GLN A 294 -26.60 -12.31 18.98
N ILE A 295 -25.99 -12.64 17.84
CA ILE A 295 -26.13 -11.89 16.60
C ILE A 295 -26.65 -12.80 15.50
N THR A 296 -27.62 -12.29 14.74
CA THR A 296 -28.16 -12.93 13.55
C THR A 296 -27.71 -12.14 12.32
N LEU A 297 -26.86 -12.75 11.51
CA LEU A 297 -26.41 -12.24 10.23
C LEU A 297 -27.41 -12.65 9.15
N SER A 298 -27.84 -11.72 8.31
CA SER A 298 -28.73 -12.03 7.20
C SER A 298 -28.42 -11.24 5.94
N ALA A 299 -28.60 -11.88 4.78
CA ALA A 299 -28.50 -11.26 3.48
C ALA A 299 -29.65 -11.75 2.59
N SER A 300 -30.12 -10.87 1.69
CA SER A 300 -31.17 -11.19 0.74
C SER A 300 -30.82 -10.73 -0.67
N SER A 301 -31.23 -11.53 -1.66
CA SER A 301 -31.10 -11.25 -3.08
C SER A 301 -32.35 -11.72 -3.79
N GLN A 302 -32.87 -10.90 -4.72
CA GLN A 302 -34.04 -11.26 -5.52
C GLN A 302 -33.79 -12.52 -6.38
N GLU A 303 -32.54 -12.76 -6.76
CA GLU A 303 -32.14 -13.85 -7.65
C GLU A 303 -31.70 -15.10 -6.89
N ASN A 304 -31.00 -14.92 -5.77
CA ASN A 304 -30.31 -16.01 -5.05
C ASN A 304 -31.01 -16.43 -3.74
N GLY A 305 -32.08 -15.74 -3.33
CA GLY A 305 -32.82 -16.06 -2.11
C GLY A 305 -32.25 -15.37 -0.86
N THR A 306 -32.28 -16.05 0.28
CA THR A 306 -31.87 -15.50 1.57
C THR A 306 -30.87 -16.42 2.29
N ALA A 307 -29.90 -15.82 2.98
CA ALA A 307 -29.02 -16.51 3.92
C ALA A 307 -29.19 -15.92 5.32
N ILE A 308 -29.18 -16.79 6.33
CA ILE A 308 -29.26 -16.44 7.74
C ILE A 308 -28.26 -17.31 8.49
N GLU A 309 -27.47 -16.70 9.36
CA GLU A 309 -26.57 -17.41 10.25
C GLU A 309 -26.53 -16.74 11.63
N GLU A 310 -26.51 -17.54 12.69
CA GLU A 310 -26.52 -17.07 14.07
C GLU A 310 -25.18 -17.34 14.74
N LEU A 311 -24.68 -16.38 15.52
CA LEU A 311 -23.46 -16.50 16.32
C LEU A 311 -23.73 -16.09 17.76
N GLN A 312 -23.08 -16.78 18.69
CA GLN A 312 -23.02 -16.37 20.09
C GLN A 312 -22.01 -15.23 20.24
N VAL A 313 -22.37 -14.19 20.99
CA VAL A 313 -21.57 -12.97 21.15
C VAL A 313 -21.68 -12.44 22.58
N ASP A 314 -20.75 -11.57 22.97
CA ASP A 314 -20.85 -10.83 24.22
C ASP A 314 -21.55 -9.48 23.95
N TYR A 315 -22.82 -9.40 24.35
CA TYR A 315 -23.65 -8.21 24.23
C TYR A 315 -24.76 -8.23 25.28
N ASP A 316 -24.92 -7.14 26.03
CA ASP A 316 -25.93 -7.03 27.10
C ASP A 316 -26.61 -5.63 27.10
N LYS A 317 -26.99 -5.16 25.91
CA LYS A 317 -27.66 -3.87 25.70
C LYS A 317 -28.97 -4.06 24.93
N GLU A 318 -29.66 -2.95 24.64
CA GLU A 318 -30.89 -2.97 23.84
C GLU A 318 -30.65 -3.56 22.45
N SER A 319 -31.61 -4.34 21.96
CA SER A 319 -31.56 -4.95 20.63
C SER A 319 -31.43 -3.88 19.53
N ILE A 320 -30.62 -4.16 18.53
CA ILE A 320 -30.37 -3.24 17.41
C ILE A 320 -30.26 -4.00 16.09
N GLU A 321 -30.91 -3.49 15.05
CA GLU A 321 -30.70 -3.94 13.68
C GLU A 321 -29.88 -2.89 12.92
N ILE A 322 -28.76 -3.31 12.32
CA ILE A 322 -27.87 -2.42 11.57
C ILE A 322 -27.35 -3.12 10.32
N GLY A 323 -27.23 -2.37 9.23
CA GLY A 323 -26.75 -2.88 7.95
C GLY A 323 -25.36 -2.40 7.60
N PHE A 324 -24.55 -3.25 6.99
CA PHE A 324 -23.21 -2.90 6.49
C PHE A 324 -22.93 -3.52 5.13
N ASN A 325 -21.90 -3.02 4.47
CA ASN A 325 -21.29 -3.72 3.34
C ASN A 325 -20.42 -4.87 3.88
N ALA A 326 -20.71 -6.10 3.48
CA ALA A 326 -19.99 -7.28 3.92
C ALA A 326 -18.49 -7.23 3.58
N ARG A 327 -18.12 -6.67 2.42
CA ARG A 327 -16.70 -6.51 2.07
C ARG A 327 -15.98 -5.58 3.04
N TYR A 328 -16.64 -4.52 3.48
CA TYR A 328 -16.02 -3.58 4.41
C TYR A 328 -15.86 -4.18 5.81
N LEU A 329 -16.83 -4.99 6.25
CA LEU A 329 -16.69 -5.78 7.48
C LEU A 329 -15.52 -6.75 7.40
N MET A 330 -15.38 -7.50 6.31
CA MET A 330 -14.28 -8.45 6.12
C MET A 330 -12.92 -7.74 6.07
N ASP A 331 -12.80 -6.67 5.28
CA ASP A 331 -11.54 -5.93 5.17
C ASP A 331 -11.08 -5.39 6.54
N ILE A 332 -12.01 -4.98 7.42
CA ILE A 332 -11.71 -4.56 8.81
C ILE A 332 -11.38 -5.77 9.70
N ALA A 333 -12.16 -6.84 9.63
CA ALA A 333 -11.93 -8.06 10.43
C ALA A 333 -10.55 -8.68 10.15
N ASP A 334 -10.04 -8.55 8.93
CA ASP A 334 -8.70 -8.99 8.54
C ASP A 334 -7.57 -8.15 9.17
N GLN A 335 -7.87 -6.96 9.72
CA GLN A 335 -6.88 -6.12 10.41
C GLN A 335 -6.87 -6.29 11.94
N ILE A 336 -7.81 -7.06 12.48
CA ILE A 336 -7.85 -7.40 13.90
C ILE A 336 -6.91 -8.59 14.11
N GLU A 337 -5.92 -8.44 14.98
CA GLU A 337 -4.89 -9.46 15.19
C GLU A 337 -5.26 -10.40 16.33
N SER A 338 -5.96 -9.88 17.35
CA SER A 338 -6.47 -10.71 18.45
C SER A 338 -7.65 -11.58 18.02
N ASN A 339 -8.08 -12.45 18.93
CA ASN A 339 -9.24 -13.31 18.69
C ASN A 339 -10.57 -12.55 18.81
N GLN A 340 -10.59 -11.35 19.40
CA GLN A 340 -11.82 -10.64 19.72
C GLN A 340 -11.86 -9.26 19.06
N ALA A 341 -12.90 -9.03 18.25
CA ALA A 341 -13.21 -7.71 17.72
C ALA A 341 -14.29 -7.03 18.58
N GLU A 342 -14.10 -5.75 18.90
CA GLU A 342 -15.09 -4.92 19.60
C GLU A 342 -15.77 -3.96 18.62
N PHE A 343 -17.09 -4.04 18.56
CA PHE A 343 -17.96 -3.12 17.82
C PHE A 343 -18.62 -2.18 18.82
N HIS A 344 -18.35 -0.88 18.68
CA HIS A 344 -19.00 0.17 19.45
C HIS A 344 -20.08 0.79 18.57
N LEU A 345 -21.34 0.61 18.96
CA LEU A 345 -22.52 1.08 18.26
C LEU A 345 -23.23 2.18 19.06
N ALA A 346 -24.01 3.00 18.37
CA ALA A 346 -24.95 3.96 18.98
C ALA A 346 -26.38 3.65 18.55
N ASP A 347 -26.76 4.02 17.32
CA ASP A 347 -28.02 3.68 16.67
C ASP A 347 -27.76 3.11 15.26
N ALA A 348 -28.82 2.67 14.58
CA ALA A 348 -28.73 2.02 13.27
C ALA A 348 -28.26 2.92 12.11
N ALA A 349 -28.22 4.25 12.32
CA ALA A 349 -27.83 5.23 11.30
C ALA A 349 -26.45 5.86 11.59
N SER A 350 -25.94 5.70 12.80
CA SER A 350 -24.69 6.29 13.27
C SER A 350 -23.46 5.46 12.88
N PRO A 351 -22.30 6.10 12.68
CA PRO A 351 -21.06 5.38 12.43
C PRO A 351 -20.74 4.40 13.57
N THR A 352 -20.23 3.22 13.19
CA THR A 352 -19.79 2.19 14.14
C THR A 352 -18.27 2.20 14.21
N ILE A 353 -17.72 2.15 15.43
CA ILE A 353 -16.29 1.93 15.62
C ILE A 353 -16.05 0.43 15.74
N VAL A 354 -15.04 -0.06 15.04
CA VAL A 354 -14.50 -1.41 15.20
C VAL A 354 -13.05 -1.27 15.62
N ARG A 355 -12.64 -2.04 16.62
CA ARG A 355 -11.26 -2.05 17.12
C ARG A 355 -10.86 -3.43 17.61
N ASP A 356 -9.56 -3.61 17.72
CA ASP A 356 -9.00 -4.78 18.39
C ASP A 356 -9.13 -4.58 19.91
N ALA A 357 -9.57 -5.61 20.62
CA ALA A 357 -9.71 -5.55 22.08
C ALA A 357 -8.35 -5.39 22.79
N GLU A 358 -7.26 -5.85 22.16
CA GLU A 358 -5.92 -5.89 22.74
C GLU A 358 -4.99 -4.79 22.21
N ASP A 359 -5.37 -4.12 21.11
CA ASP A 359 -4.56 -3.08 20.48
C ASP A 359 -5.34 -1.75 20.30
N PRO A 360 -5.08 -0.74 21.14
CA PRO A 360 -5.70 0.58 21.02
C PRO A 360 -5.10 1.43 19.89
N GLY A 361 -4.00 1.00 19.27
CA GLY A 361 -3.27 1.74 18.24
C GLY A 361 -3.99 1.81 16.90
N ALA A 362 -5.04 1.01 16.68
CA ALA A 362 -5.89 1.11 15.51
C ALA A 362 -7.36 1.28 15.83
N LEU A 363 -8.02 2.11 15.02
CA LEU A 363 -9.44 2.37 15.08
C LEU A 363 -10.00 2.35 13.65
N TYR A 364 -11.09 1.64 13.47
CA TYR A 364 -11.83 1.58 12.21
C TYR A 364 -13.21 2.18 12.41
N VAL A 365 -13.68 2.97 11.45
CA VAL A 365 -15.05 3.48 11.41
C VAL A 365 -15.75 2.89 10.21
N LEU A 366 -16.98 2.44 10.41
CA LEU A 366 -17.83 1.88 9.38
C LEU A 366 -19.16 2.61 9.31
N MET A 367 -19.51 3.12 8.13
CA MET A 367 -20.79 3.78 7.89
C MET A 367 -21.89 2.73 7.65
N PRO A 368 -23.03 2.80 8.36
CA PRO A 368 -24.12 1.88 8.14
C PRO A 368 -24.83 2.13 6.80
N MET A 369 -25.49 1.09 6.32
CA MET A 369 -26.33 1.08 5.14
C MET A 369 -27.76 0.71 5.54
N ARG A 370 -28.74 1.23 4.80
CA ARG A 370 -30.13 0.77 4.93
C ARG A 370 -30.24 -0.65 4.38
N VAL A 371 -30.85 -1.54 5.16
CA VAL A 371 -31.03 -2.97 4.87
C VAL A 371 -32.46 -3.42 5.10
#